data_AF-L7CHY7-F1
#
_entry.id   AF-L7CHY7-F1
#
_cell.length_a   1.000
_cell.length_b   1.000
_cell.length_c   1.000
_cell.angle_alpha   90.00
_cell.angle_beta   90.00
_cell.angle_gamma   90.00
#
_symmetry.space_group_name_H-M   'P 1'
#
loop_
_entity.id
_entity.type
_entity.pdbx_description
1 polymer ?
#
loop_
_entity_poly.entity_id
_entity_poly.type
_entity_poly.pdbx_seq_one_letter_code
_entity_poly.pdbx_strand_id
1 'polypeptide(L)'
;MKSKYLFLVVGILVALPSVAKSAVVGGASSSEFARIDLTLSLLAGGVVTDADASTFNNSASAPAPYSVSPSVASQSLSANVIATSPDTVSISSGAITSELNSDVDMLPGSRVASSQQVISNLNFALGEVPVAGLNDVISITADTMTVSSSVSGNFNALSSTGAMNVENLAISVGGAAIDLTGIVDANGDIAVNTLVPLVGTLAGVSLVLNEQSTTGNGIEELGLQTSAISLRIDAVAISDGVATVGDLSGITYVGRTNASLNASAVPEPSSLAILGIASLGGVIWKRRHRPVSTEF
;
A
#
# COMPACT_ATOMS: atom_id res chain seq x y z
N MET A 1 -55.43 -35.22 -7.25
CA MET A 1 -55.03 -33.88 -6.75
C MET A 1 -53.63 -33.81 -6.10
N LYS A 2 -53.02 -34.92 -5.64
CA LYS A 2 -51.71 -34.89 -4.93
C LYS A 2 -50.48 -34.51 -5.78
N SER A 3 -50.53 -34.65 -7.12
CA SER A 3 -49.36 -34.40 -8.00
C SER A 3 -49.06 -32.92 -8.26
N LYS A 4 -50.02 -31.99 -8.08
CA LYS A 4 -49.80 -30.56 -8.38
C LYS A 4 -48.98 -29.86 -7.29
N TYR A 5 -49.12 -30.29 -6.03
CA TYR A 5 -48.38 -29.74 -4.91
C TYR A 5 -46.88 -30.11 -4.93
N LEU A 6 -46.53 -31.29 -5.46
CA LEU A 6 -45.12 -31.70 -5.58
C LEU A 6 -44.34 -30.80 -6.55
N PHE A 7 -44.94 -30.44 -7.69
CA PHE A 7 -44.30 -29.55 -8.67
C PHE A 7 -44.17 -28.12 -8.15
N LEU A 8 -45.15 -27.65 -7.36
CA LEU A 8 -45.09 -26.33 -6.72
C LEU A 8 -43.95 -26.27 -5.68
N VAL A 9 -43.80 -27.32 -4.85
CA VAL A 9 -42.74 -27.39 -3.83
C VAL A 9 -41.35 -27.45 -4.46
N VAL A 10 -41.17 -28.22 -5.54
CA VAL A 10 -39.89 -28.26 -6.27
C VAL A 10 -39.61 -26.93 -6.97
N GLY A 11 -40.62 -26.29 -7.57
CA GLY A 11 -40.47 -24.96 -8.18
C GLY A 11 -40.09 -23.87 -7.18
N ILE A 12 -40.64 -23.93 -5.96
CA ILE A 12 -40.29 -23.00 -4.87
C ILE A 12 -38.86 -23.28 -4.37
N LEU A 13 -38.45 -24.55 -4.24
CA LEU A 13 -37.08 -24.92 -3.83
C LEU A 13 -35.99 -24.51 -4.82
N VAL A 14 -36.30 -24.51 -6.13
CA VAL A 14 -35.38 -24.03 -7.18
C VAL A 14 -35.36 -22.50 -7.27
N ALA A 15 -36.39 -21.82 -6.76
CA ALA A 15 -36.47 -20.36 -6.69
C ALA A 15 -35.93 -19.75 -5.39
N LEU A 16 -35.48 -20.59 -4.44
CA LEU A 16 -34.77 -20.09 -3.26
C LEU A 16 -33.42 -19.51 -3.71
N PRO A 17 -33.10 -18.25 -3.40
CA PRO A 17 -31.80 -17.68 -3.74
C PRO A 17 -30.72 -18.50 -3.04
N SER A 18 -29.82 -19.13 -3.81
CA SER A 18 -28.55 -19.62 -3.28
C SER A 18 -27.85 -18.44 -2.61
N VAL A 19 -27.47 -18.60 -1.34
CA VAL A 19 -26.69 -17.60 -0.64
C VAL A 19 -25.33 -17.55 -1.34
N ALA A 20 -25.05 -16.49 -2.10
CA ALA A 20 -23.76 -16.33 -2.77
C ALA A 20 -22.65 -16.38 -1.71
N LYS A 21 -21.66 -17.27 -1.89
CA LYS A 21 -20.48 -17.26 -1.03
C LYS A 21 -19.60 -16.10 -1.44
N SER A 22 -19.20 -15.30 -0.48
CA SER A 22 -18.24 -14.24 -0.70
C SER A 22 -16.82 -14.77 -0.47
N ALA A 23 -15.89 -14.39 -1.34
CA ALA A 23 -14.48 -14.73 -1.19
C ALA A 23 -13.63 -13.50 -1.49
N VAL A 24 -12.44 -13.46 -0.89
CA VAL A 24 -11.40 -12.54 -1.32
C VAL A 24 -10.80 -13.13 -2.60
N VAL A 25 -10.95 -12.42 -3.71
CA VAL A 25 -10.61 -12.89 -5.06
C VAL A 25 -9.26 -12.37 -5.55
N GLY A 26 -8.73 -11.34 -4.90
CA GLY A 26 -7.44 -10.76 -5.22
C GLY A 26 -6.78 -10.15 -3.99
N GLY A 27 -5.46 -10.15 -4.01
CA GLY A 27 -4.64 -9.44 -3.05
C GLY A 27 -3.36 -8.99 -3.72
N ALA A 28 -2.82 -7.85 -3.32
CA ALA A 28 -1.55 -7.36 -3.83
C ALA A 28 -0.75 -6.71 -2.71
N SER A 29 0.56 -6.94 -2.76
CA SER A 29 1.53 -6.34 -1.85
C SER A 29 2.68 -5.77 -2.66
N SER A 30 3.19 -4.60 -2.27
CA SER A 30 4.40 -4.04 -2.86
C SER A 30 5.24 -3.28 -1.85
N SER A 31 6.54 -3.27 -2.05
CA SER A 31 7.46 -2.39 -1.34
C SER A 31 8.31 -1.59 -2.32
N GLU A 32 8.68 -0.40 -1.89
CA GLU A 32 9.52 0.54 -2.60
C GLU A 32 10.42 1.22 -1.58
N PHE A 33 11.73 1.16 -1.81
CA PHE A 33 12.70 1.74 -0.87
C PHE A 33 12.60 3.26 -0.84
N ALA A 34 12.68 3.91 -2.00
CA ALA A 34 12.66 5.35 -2.08
C ALA A 34 12.15 5.85 -3.44
N ARG A 35 11.46 6.99 -3.39
CA ARG A 35 11.09 7.79 -4.55
C ARG A 35 11.38 9.25 -4.26
N ILE A 36 12.09 9.90 -5.17
CA ILE A 36 12.32 11.34 -5.18
C ILE A 36 11.58 11.90 -6.36
N ASP A 37 10.75 12.92 -6.13
CA ASP A 37 10.00 13.63 -7.16
C ASP A 37 10.11 15.13 -6.83
N LEU A 38 11.07 15.81 -7.46
CA LEU A 38 11.41 17.20 -7.15
C LEU A 38 11.48 18.04 -8.41
N THR A 39 10.82 19.19 -8.35
CA THR A 39 10.78 20.17 -9.43
C THR A 39 11.31 21.51 -8.94
N LEU A 40 12.24 22.09 -9.70
CA LEU A 40 12.67 23.47 -9.55
C LEU A 40 12.10 24.33 -10.67
N SER A 41 11.37 25.38 -10.29
CA SER A 41 10.86 26.40 -11.21
C SER A 41 11.65 27.69 -11.06
N LEU A 42 12.24 28.21 -12.14
CA LEU A 42 13.02 29.46 -12.12
C LEU A 42 12.16 30.66 -12.56
N LEU A 43 12.18 31.75 -11.78
CA LEU A 43 11.30 32.93 -11.93
C LEU A 43 11.44 33.67 -13.28
N ALA A 44 12.58 33.53 -13.97
CA ALA A 44 12.89 34.28 -15.19
C ALA A 44 12.57 33.55 -16.51
N GLY A 45 11.69 32.53 -16.50
CA GLY A 45 11.47 31.65 -17.65
C GLY A 45 12.65 30.70 -17.90
N GLY A 46 13.40 30.39 -16.83
CA GLY A 46 14.50 29.44 -16.85
C GLY A 46 14.02 28.00 -17.01
N VAL A 47 14.98 27.09 -17.20
CA VAL A 47 14.73 25.65 -17.34
C VAL A 47 14.09 25.12 -16.06
N VAL A 48 12.95 24.46 -16.20
CA VAL A 48 12.40 23.61 -15.14
C VAL A 48 13.25 22.35 -15.10
N THR A 49 13.95 22.12 -14.00
CA THR A 49 14.64 20.86 -13.76
C THR A 49 13.75 19.98 -12.92
N ASP A 50 13.51 18.78 -13.43
CA ASP A 50 12.73 17.75 -12.78
C ASP A 50 13.67 16.57 -12.47
N ALA A 51 13.63 16.11 -11.23
CA ALA A 51 14.40 14.98 -10.79
C ALA A 51 13.44 13.93 -10.22
N ASP A 52 13.18 12.91 -11.05
CA ASP A 52 12.48 11.70 -10.64
C ASP A 52 13.48 10.55 -10.56
N ALA A 53 13.53 9.90 -9.41
CA ALA A 53 14.35 8.73 -9.19
C ALA A 53 13.62 7.76 -8.26
N SER A 54 13.60 6.48 -8.64
CA SER A 54 13.08 5.40 -7.80
C SER A 54 14.02 4.20 -7.84
N THR A 55 14.07 3.44 -6.75
CA THR A 55 14.93 2.25 -6.66
C THR A 55 14.30 1.17 -5.77
N PHE A 56 14.75 -0.07 -5.97
CA PHE A 56 14.31 -1.28 -5.29
C PHE A 56 12.79 -1.37 -5.09
N ASN A 57 12.13 -1.86 -6.13
CA ASN A 57 10.69 -2.08 -6.14
C ASN A 57 10.40 -3.57 -6.24
N ASN A 58 9.57 -4.09 -5.34
CA ASN A 58 9.08 -5.46 -5.42
C ASN A 58 7.58 -5.48 -5.31
N SER A 59 6.95 -6.39 -6.04
CA SER A 59 5.50 -6.58 -5.98
C SER A 59 5.15 -8.05 -6.15
N ALA A 60 4.03 -8.43 -5.55
CA ALA A 60 3.43 -9.74 -5.70
C ALA A 60 1.91 -9.60 -5.68
N SER A 61 1.24 -10.51 -6.39
CA SER A 61 -0.22 -10.49 -6.52
C SER A 61 -0.79 -11.90 -6.46
N ALA A 62 -1.90 -12.04 -5.74
CA ALA A 62 -2.73 -13.23 -5.72
C ALA A 62 -3.77 -13.16 -6.86
N PRO A 63 -4.19 -14.31 -7.39
CA PRO A 63 -5.06 -15.21 -6.63
C PRO A 63 -4.39 -16.48 -6.11
N ALA A 64 -3.13 -16.72 -6.47
CA ALA A 64 -2.33 -17.76 -5.85
C ALA A 64 -1.62 -17.17 -4.61
N PRO A 65 -1.61 -17.86 -3.46
CA PRO A 65 -0.85 -17.43 -2.29
C PRO A 65 0.63 -17.23 -2.63
N TYR A 66 1.26 -16.25 -1.99
CA TYR A 66 2.68 -15.95 -2.19
C TYR A 66 3.35 -15.58 -0.87
N SER A 67 4.65 -15.86 -0.81
CA SER A 67 5.56 -15.38 0.23
C SER A 67 6.90 -15.10 -0.45
N VAL A 68 7.27 -13.82 -0.53
CA VAL A 68 8.46 -13.35 -1.25
C VAL A 68 9.27 -12.46 -0.31
N SER A 69 10.55 -12.77 -0.15
CA SER A 69 11.45 -12.05 0.75
C SER A 69 12.69 -11.48 0.04
N PRO A 70 12.53 -10.56 -0.93
CA PRO A 70 13.66 -9.99 -1.64
C PRO A 70 14.53 -9.15 -0.71
N SER A 71 15.83 -9.20 -0.90
CA SER A 71 16.80 -8.41 -0.15
C SER A 71 17.89 -7.85 -1.06
N VAL A 72 18.40 -6.68 -0.69
CA VAL A 72 19.53 -6.02 -1.35
C VAL A 72 20.51 -5.56 -0.28
N ALA A 73 21.79 -5.81 -0.51
CA ALA A 73 22.85 -5.51 0.44
C ALA A 73 23.13 -4.01 0.58
N SER A 74 22.91 -3.19 -0.45
CA SER A 74 22.97 -1.73 -0.32
C SER A 74 22.27 -1.05 -1.49
N GLN A 75 21.75 0.14 -1.24
CA GLN A 75 21.17 1.00 -2.26
C GLN A 75 21.57 2.44 -2.00
N SER A 76 21.73 3.19 -3.07
CA SER A 76 21.87 4.64 -3.02
C SER A 76 21.08 5.23 -4.18
N LEU A 77 20.36 6.29 -3.87
CA LEU A 77 19.56 7.08 -4.78
C LEU A 77 19.93 8.53 -4.54
N SER A 78 20.34 9.24 -5.59
CA SER A 78 20.51 10.68 -5.52
C SER A 78 19.85 11.36 -6.69
N ALA A 79 19.37 12.57 -6.42
CA ALA A 79 18.67 13.43 -7.35
C ALA A 79 19.27 14.81 -7.23
N ASN A 80 19.56 15.41 -8.38
CA ASN A 80 20.08 16.76 -8.44
C ASN A 80 19.16 17.64 -9.27
N VAL A 81 18.68 18.71 -8.65
CA VAL A 81 17.80 19.69 -9.28
C VAL A 81 18.59 20.96 -9.67
N ILE A 82 19.83 21.11 -9.16
CA ILE A 82 20.71 22.26 -9.42
C ILE A 82 22.01 21.76 -10.07
N ALA A 83 22.18 22.03 -11.36
CA ALA A 83 23.30 21.51 -12.18
C ALA A 83 24.72 21.83 -11.64
N THR A 84 24.87 22.82 -10.77
CA THR A 84 26.16 23.27 -10.22
C THR A 84 26.41 22.86 -8.77
N SER A 85 25.43 22.25 -8.08
CA SER A 85 25.59 21.76 -6.70
C SER A 85 25.74 20.24 -6.69
N PRO A 86 26.55 19.65 -5.78
CA PRO A 86 26.44 18.23 -5.48
C PRO A 86 25.03 17.91 -4.96
N ASP A 87 24.56 16.70 -5.26
CA ASP A 87 23.24 16.09 -5.00
C ASP A 87 22.29 16.87 -4.06
N THR A 88 21.20 17.41 -4.62
CA THR A 88 20.15 18.11 -3.86
C THR A 88 19.48 17.18 -2.86
N VAL A 89 19.23 15.93 -3.23
CA VAL A 89 18.75 14.88 -2.31
C VAL A 89 19.58 13.63 -2.51
N SER A 90 19.98 13.01 -1.40
CA SER A 90 20.62 11.71 -1.37
C SER A 90 19.96 10.82 -0.32
N ILE A 91 19.76 9.56 -0.69
CA ILE A 91 19.14 8.53 0.13
C ILE A 91 19.97 7.28 -0.03
N SER A 92 20.40 6.69 1.08
CA SER A 92 21.20 5.47 1.05
C SER A 92 20.84 4.55 2.19
N SER A 93 21.11 3.26 1.98
CA SER A 93 20.88 2.20 2.96
C SER A 93 22.01 1.19 2.91
N GLY A 94 22.38 0.66 4.07
CA GLY A 94 23.34 -0.43 4.21
C GLY A 94 22.75 -1.84 4.11
N ALA A 95 21.42 -1.99 4.05
CA ALA A 95 20.71 -3.18 3.57
C ALA A 95 19.21 -2.86 3.47
N ILE A 96 18.50 -3.53 2.58
CA ILE A 96 17.03 -3.50 2.52
C ILE A 96 16.54 -4.93 2.42
N THR A 97 15.60 -5.30 3.28
CA THR A 97 14.82 -6.52 3.13
C THR A 97 13.36 -6.15 2.99
N SER A 98 12.61 -6.88 2.19
CA SER A 98 11.17 -6.76 2.13
C SER A 98 10.54 -8.12 2.27
N GLU A 99 9.36 -8.19 2.87
CA GLU A 99 8.56 -9.40 2.97
C GLU A 99 7.16 -9.08 2.44
N LEU A 100 6.79 -9.75 1.35
CA LEU A 100 5.48 -9.65 0.73
C LEU A 100 4.78 -10.99 0.93
N ASN A 101 3.62 -10.98 1.59
CA ASN A 101 2.88 -12.21 1.87
C ASN A 101 1.40 -12.05 1.54
N SER A 102 0.78 -13.12 1.05
CA SER A 102 -0.67 -13.23 0.91
C SER A 102 -1.12 -14.68 0.99
N ASP A 103 -2.23 -14.91 1.68
CA ASP A 103 -2.90 -16.21 1.76
C ASP A 103 -4.14 -16.30 0.85
N VAL A 104 -4.39 -15.28 0.02
CA VAL A 104 -5.53 -15.25 -0.90
C VAL A 104 -5.46 -16.43 -1.85
N ASP A 105 -6.49 -17.27 -1.80
CA ASP A 105 -6.62 -18.53 -2.54
C ASP A 105 -8.01 -18.69 -3.22
N MET A 106 -8.80 -17.61 -3.25
CA MET A 106 -10.19 -17.57 -3.72
C MET A 106 -11.18 -18.48 -2.96
N LEU A 107 -10.77 -19.10 -1.85
CA LEU A 107 -11.68 -19.83 -0.99
C LEU A 107 -12.38 -18.88 0.00
N PRO A 108 -13.53 -19.29 0.57
CA PRO A 108 -14.17 -18.52 1.63
C PRO A 108 -13.28 -18.38 2.87
N GLY A 109 -13.51 -17.31 3.63
CA GLY A 109 -12.83 -17.05 4.89
C GLY A 109 -11.87 -15.87 4.80
N SER A 110 -11.36 -15.47 5.98
CA SER A 110 -10.56 -14.26 6.08
C SER A 110 -9.27 -14.46 5.33
N ARG A 111 -8.85 -13.45 4.57
CA ARG A 111 -7.55 -13.42 3.91
C ARG A 111 -6.75 -12.23 4.37
N VAL A 112 -5.46 -12.27 4.09
CA VAL A 112 -4.47 -11.26 4.43
C VAL A 112 -3.60 -11.02 3.21
N ALA A 113 -3.33 -9.76 2.92
CA ALA A 113 -2.18 -9.34 2.13
C ALA A 113 -1.35 -8.41 3.02
N SER A 114 -0.05 -8.64 3.09
CA SER A 114 0.87 -7.83 3.88
C SER A 114 2.14 -7.52 3.10
N SER A 115 2.73 -6.38 3.45
CA SER A 115 4.04 -5.94 3.01
C SER A 115 4.78 -5.38 4.21
N GLN A 116 5.99 -5.84 4.42
CA GLN A 116 6.94 -5.26 5.38
C GLN A 116 8.23 -4.90 4.63
N GLN A 117 8.86 -3.81 5.03
CA GLN A 117 10.19 -3.45 4.59
C GLN A 117 11.04 -3.09 5.82
N VAL A 118 12.23 -3.65 5.88
CA VAL A 118 13.26 -3.29 6.86
C VAL A 118 14.40 -2.62 6.12
N ILE A 119 14.76 -1.43 6.54
CA ILE A 119 15.85 -0.62 6.02
C ILE A 119 16.90 -0.54 7.11
N SER A 120 18.12 -0.96 6.82
CA SER A 120 19.26 -0.87 7.74
C SER A 120 20.21 0.24 7.32
N ASN A 121 20.74 0.96 8.31
CA ASN A 121 21.66 2.09 8.16
C ASN A 121 21.14 3.11 7.14
N LEU A 122 19.92 3.60 7.37
CA LEU A 122 19.35 4.65 6.55
C LEU A 122 20.16 5.94 6.74
N ASN A 123 20.54 6.54 5.63
CA ASN A 123 21.04 7.91 5.59
C ASN A 123 20.31 8.67 4.48
N PHE A 124 19.47 9.61 4.90
CA PHE A 124 18.76 10.54 4.05
C PHE A 124 19.30 11.95 4.30
N ALA A 125 19.66 12.64 3.23
CA ALA A 125 20.08 14.03 3.29
C ALA A 125 19.44 14.84 2.17
N LEU A 126 18.78 15.93 2.55
CA LEU A 126 18.47 17.04 1.67
C LEU A 126 19.65 18.02 1.79
N GLY A 127 20.47 18.04 0.74
CA GLY A 127 21.69 18.83 0.64
C GLY A 127 21.43 20.34 0.63
N GLU A 128 22.52 21.10 0.51
CA GLU A 128 22.50 22.57 0.49
C GLU A 128 21.68 23.06 -0.72
N VAL A 129 20.43 23.43 -0.48
CA VAL A 129 19.68 24.25 -1.44
C VAL A 129 20.17 25.68 -1.17
N PRO A 130 20.70 26.43 -2.16
CA PRO A 130 21.08 27.82 -2.00
C PRO A 130 19.81 28.65 -1.73
N VAL A 131 19.38 28.63 -0.48
CA VAL A 131 18.26 29.36 0.08
C VAL A 131 18.90 30.17 1.19
N ALA A 132 19.18 31.45 0.91
CA ALA A 132 19.53 32.50 1.88
C ALA A 132 20.15 32.01 3.22
N GLY A 133 21.28 31.30 3.18
CA GLY A 133 22.08 30.96 4.37
C GLY A 133 21.82 29.62 5.07
N LEU A 134 21.15 28.65 4.43
CA LEU A 134 21.00 27.29 4.95
C LEU A 134 22.10 26.34 4.46
N ASN A 135 23.14 26.11 5.29
CA ASN A 135 24.02 24.94 5.14
C ASN A 135 23.31 23.71 5.74
N ASP A 136 23.23 22.60 4.98
CA ASP A 136 22.57 21.31 5.32
C ASP A 136 21.13 21.41 5.84
N VAL A 137 20.16 21.24 4.94
CA VAL A 137 18.77 21.58 5.24
C VAL A 137 18.10 20.54 6.13
N ILE A 138 18.17 19.24 5.78
CA ILE A 138 17.61 18.15 6.58
C ILE A 138 18.50 16.91 6.45
N SER A 139 18.86 16.29 7.57
CA SER A 139 19.49 14.97 7.63
C SER A 139 18.66 14.04 8.53
N ILE A 140 18.37 12.83 8.05
CA ILE A 140 17.64 11.79 8.77
C ILE A 140 18.47 10.51 8.72
N THR A 141 18.82 9.98 9.88
CA THR A 141 19.55 8.73 10.01
C THR A 141 18.82 7.76 10.93
N ALA A 142 18.89 6.47 10.64
CA ALA A 142 18.37 5.41 11.49
C ALA A 142 19.18 4.13 11.30
N ASP A 143 19.37 3.37 12.38
CA ASP A 143 20.10 2.09 12.31
C ASP A 143 19.21 1.01 11.69
N THR A 144 17.96 0.94 12.14
CA THR A 144 16.94 0.05 11.61
C THR A 144 15.64 0.81 11.51
N MET A 145 14.97 0.71 10.38
CA MET A 145 13.62 1.23 10.17
C MET A 145 12.76 0.12 9.60
N THR A 146 11.70 -0.23 10.32
CA THR A 146 10.72 -1.23 9.90
C THR A 146 9.41 -0.54 9.59
N VAL A 147 8.89 -0.74 8.40
CA VAL A 147 7.60 -0.21 7.96
C VAL A 147 6.75 -1.35 7.42
N SER A 148 5.46 -1.33 7.74
CA SER A 148 4.55 -2.38 7.32
C SER A 148 3.16 -1.87 7.00
N SER A 149 2.53 -2.54 6.03
CA SER A 149 1.13 -2.40 5.67
C SER A 149 0.51 -3.79 5.62
N SER A 150 -0.65 -3.96 6.25
CA SER A 150 -1.41 -5.21 6.21
C SER A 150 -2.88 -4.89 5.99
N VAL A 151 -3.52 -5.61 5.08
CA VAL A 151 -4.97 -5.62 4.89
C VAL A 151 -5.45 -7.04 5.13
N SER A 152 -6.47 -7.18 5.97
CA SER A 152 -7.03 -8.46 6.34
C SER A 152 -8.55 -8.44 6.40
N GLY A 153 -9.18 -9.59 6.24
CA GLY A 153 -10.60 -9.73 6.52
C GLY A 153 -11.36 -10.54 5.48
N ASN A 154 -12.67 -10.40 5.54
CA ASN A 154 -13.63 -11.03 4.66
C ASN A 154 -14.34 -9.97 3.81
N PHE A 155 -15.07 -10.41 2.79
CA PHE A 155 -16.09 -9.57 2.15
C PHE A 155 -17.02 -8.93 3.21
N ASN A 156 -17.33 -7.65 3.04
CA ASN A 156 -18.06 -6.78 3.99
C ASN A 156 -17.35 -6.47 5.32
N ALA A 157 -16.13 -6.95 5.53
CA ALA A 157 -15.40 -6.77 6.79
C ALA A 157 -13.89 -6.78 6.54
N LEU A 158 -13.41 -5.86 5.70
CA LEU A 158 -11.98 -5.64 5.49
C LEU A 158 -11.46 -4.63 6.52
N SER A 159 -10.28 -4.89 7.06
CA SER A 159 -9.56 -4.01 7.98
C SER A 159 -8.11 -3.84 7.52
N SER A 160 -7.49 -2.74 7.93
CA SER A 160 -6.11 -2.43 7.58
C SER A 160 -5.34 -1.97 8.80
N THR A 161 -4.08 -2.37 8.89
CA THR A 161 -3.14 -1.96 9.93
C THR A 161 -1.80 -1.60 9.29
N GLY A 162 -1.33 -0.39 9.56
CA GLY A 162 0.02 0.05 9.21
C GLY A 162 0.82 0.36 10.46
N ALA A 163 2.13 0.12 10.41
CA ALA A 163 3.02 0.39 11.53
C ALA A 163 4.41 0.81 11.04
N MET A 164 5.06 1.64 11.84
CA MET A 164 6.45 2.03 11.69
C MET A 164 7.16 1.92 13.04
N ASN A 165 8.31 1.25 13.04
CA ASN A 165 9.21 1.15 14.18
C ASN A 165 10.62 1.57 13.73
N VAL A 166 11.37 2.23 14.60
CA VAL A 166 12.71 2.73 14.30
C VAL A 166 13.67 2.58 15.47
N GLU A 167 14.91 2.26 15.15
CA GLU A 167 16.04 2.21 16.09
C GLU A 167 16.98 3.38 15.80
N ASN A 168 17.33 4.12 16.85
CA ASN A 168 18.27 5.25 16.80
C ASN A 168 17.94 6.29 15.72
N LEU A 169 16.65 6.65 15.59
CA LEU A 169 16.24 7.74 14.72
C LEU A 169 16.89 9.05 15.19
N ALA A 170 17.62 9.69 14.29
CA ALA A 170 18.09 11.05 14.47
C ALA A 170 17.65 11.89 13.28
N ILE A 171 17.06 13.05 13.58
CA ILE A 171 16.66 14.05 12.59
C ILE A 171 17.38 15.33 12.96
N SER A 172 18.02 15.97 12.00
CA SER A 172 18.66 17.26 12.17
C SER A 172 18.33 18.22 11.05
N VAL A 173 18.25 19.51 11.39
CA VAL A 173 17.95 20.62 10.49
C VAL A 173 19.04 21.67 10.69
N GLY A 174 19.76 22.06 9.65
CA GLY A 174 20.87 23.02 9.78
C GLY A 174 21.95 22.55 10.76
N GLY A 175 22.15 21.24 10.87
CA GLY A 175 23.05 20.61 11.85
C GLY A 175 22.55 20.58 13.31
N ALA A 176 21.38 21.16 13.60
CA ALA A 176 20.74 21.09 14.92
C ALA A 176 19.83 19.87 15.01
N ALA A 177 20.04 19.01 16.01
CA ALA A 177 19.18 17.87 16.26
C ALA A 177 17.77 18.31 16.70
N ILE A 178 16.75 17.67 16.13
CA ILE A 178 15.36 17.83 16.53
C ILE A 178 15.10 16.98 17.77
N ASP A 179 14.42 17.54 18.77
CA ASP A 179 13.96 16.76 19.91
C ASP A 179 12.80 15.84 19.48
N LEU A 180 13.04 14.53 19.56
CA LEU A 180 12.07 13.49 19.20
C LEU A 180 11.30 12.97 20.43
N THR A 181 11.47 13.60 21.59
CA THR A 181 10.74 13.23 22.82
C THR A 181 9.24 13.34 22.59
N GLY A 182 8.53 12.22 22.74
CA GLY A 182 7.08 12.15 22.51
C GLY A 182 6.66 11.94 21.06
N ILE A 183 7.60 11.92 20.12
CA ILE A 183 7.40 11.50 18.71
C ILE A 183 7.72 10.02 18.56
N VAL A 184 8.86 9.61 19.11
CA VAL A 184 9.29 8.21 19.17
C VAL A 184 8.99 7.69 20.58
N ASP A 185 8.27 6.58 20.68
CA ASP A 185 7.98 5.98 21.97
C ASP A 185 9.18 5.18 22.52
N ALA A 186 9.02 4.62 23.72
CA ALA A 186 10.09 3.86 24.37
C ALA A 186 10.51 2.57 23.62
N ASN A 187 9.66 2.06 22.73
CA ASN A 187 9.89 0.87 21.93
C ASN A 187 10.38 1.20 20.50
N GLY A 188 10.50 2.49 20.16
CA GLY A 188 10.82 2.92 18.81
C GLY A 188 9.60 3.02 17.88
N ASP A 189 8.38 2.81 18.38
CA ASP A 189 7.17 2.94 17.58
C ASP A 189 6.83 4.41 17.35
N ILE A 190 6.35 4.69 16.14
CA ILE A 190 5.90 6.02 15.73
C ILE A 190 4.40 5.97 15.43
N ALA A 191 3.64 6.89 16.02
CA ALA A 191 2.20 6.98 15.78
C ALA A 191 1.89 7.30 14.30
N VAL A 192 0.69 6.95 13.86
CA VAL A 192 0.28 7.16 12.46
C VAL A 192 0.27 8.66 12.13
N ASN A 193 0.75 9.03 10.93
CA ASN A 193 0.77 10.40 10.42
C ASN A 193 1.44 11.40 11.38
N THR A 194 2.58 11.02 11.97
CA THR A 194 3.28 11.86 12.95
C THR A 194 4.04 12.98 12.26
N LEU A 195 3.63 14.23 12.51
CA LEU A 195 4.32 15.41 12.01
C LEU A 195 5.56 15.71 12.86
N VAL A 196 6.72 15.86 12.21
CA VAL A 196 7.94 16.32 12.88
C VAL A 196 7.97 17.85 12.85
N PRO A 197 8.08 18.53 13.99
CA PRO A 197 8.18 19.98 14.05
C PRO A 197 9.55 20.42 13.51
N LEU A 198 9.61 20.78 12.24
CA LEU A 198 10.79 21.39 11.64
C LEU A 198 10.90 22.82 12.17
N VAL A 199 11.90 23.09 13.00
CA VAL A 199 12.18 24.43 13.53
C VAL A 199 13.13 25.19 12.60
N GLY A 200 12.96 26.51 12.48
CA GLY A 200 13.87 27.38 11.73
C GLY A 200 13.29 27.92 10.42
N THR A 201 14.16 28.19 9.44
CA THR A 201 13.88 28.85 8.15
C THR A 201 13.22 27.94 7.10
N LEU A 202 12.80 26.73 7.48
CA LEU A 202 12.16 25.74 6.60
C LEU A 202 10.65 25.95 6.40
N ALA A 203 10.23 27.20 6.20
CA ALA A 203 8.85 27.49 5.83
C ALA A 203 8.52 26.79 4.50
N GLY A 204 7.47 25.95 4.49
CA GLY A 204 7.05 25.19 3.31
C GLY A 204 7.55 23.74 3.26
N VAL A 205 8.41 23.31 4.19
CA VAL A 205 8.80 21.89 4.28
C VAL A 205 7.99 21.21 5.38
N SER A 206 7.45 20.02 5.07
CA SER A 206 6.70 19.19 6.00
C SER A 206 7.29 17.79 6.00
N LEU A 207 7.70 17.32 7.18
CA LEU A 207 8.18 15.96 7.40
C LEU A 207 7.13 15.18 8.19
N VAL A 208 6.58 14.14 7.57
CA VAL A 208 5.61 13.22 8.19
C VAL A 208 6.26 11.84 8.28
N LEU A 209 6.23 11.26 9.47
CA LEU A 209 6.64 9.89 9.73
C LEU A 209 5.41 8.99 9.81
N ASN A 210 5.57 7.73 9.41
CA ASN A 210 4.50 6.73 9.39
C ASN A 210 3.23 7.26 8.69
N GLU A 211 3.40 7.87 7.50
CA GLU A 211 2.26 8.38 6.73
C GLU A 211 1.45 7.19 6.20
N GLN A 212 0.16 7.15 6.56
CA GLN A 212 -0.76 6.09 6.18
C GLN A 212 -1.91 6.65 5.34
N SER A 213 -2.10 6.07 4.17
CA SER A 213 -3.19 6.39 3.25
C SER A 213 -3.99 5.12 2.94
N THR A 214 -5.28 5.15 3.27
CA THR A 214 -6.21 4.05 2.99
C THR A 214 -7.05 4.35 1.75
N THR A 215 -7.32 3.33 0.96
CA THR A 215 -8.15 3.40 -0.25
C THR A 215 -9.23 2.31 -0.22
N GLY A 216 -10.28 2.47 -1.02
CA GLY A 216 -11.38 1.52 -1.09
C GLY A 216 -12.51 1.80 -0.10
N ASN A 217 -13.49 0.88 -0.06
CA ASN A 217 -14.73 1.02 0.71
C ASN A 217 -14.76 0.17 1.99
N GLY A 218 -13.74 -0.67 2.24
CA GLY A 218 -13.68 -1.58 3.39
C GLY A 218 -14.63 -2.79 3.29
N ILE A 219 -15.32 -2.94 2.16
CA ILE A 219 -16.37 -3.93 1.93
C ILE A 219 -15.94 -4.90 0.82
N GLU A 220 -15.70 -4.35 -0.36
CA GLU A 220 -15.29 -5.07 -1.57
C GLU A 220 -13.82 -4.81 -1.88
N GLU A 221 -13.29 -3.65 -1.47
CA GLU A 221 -11.91 -3.28 -1.71
C GLU A 221 -11.38 -2.50 -0.53
N LEU A 222 -10.16 -2.81 -0.11
CA LEU A 222 -9.41 -2.04 0.87
C LEU A 222 -7.93 -2.08 0.51
N GLY A 223 -7.32 -0.91 0.41
CA GLY A 223 -5.88 -0.74 0.27
C GLY A 223 -5.32 0.09 1.42
N LEU A 224 -4.07 -0.18 1.78
CA LEU A 224 -3.30 0.61 2.73
C LEU A 224 -1.90 0.80 2.17
N GLN A 225 -1.50 2.06 2.04
CA GLN A 225 -0.13 2.47 1.79
C GLN A 225 0.43 3.07 3.07
N THR A 226 1.60 2.61 3.49
CA THR A 226 2.36 3.18 4.61
C THR A 226 3.74 3.59 4.14
N SER A 227 4.09 4.85 4.36
CA SER A 227 5.41 5.41 4.08
C SER A 227 6.12 5.72 5.39
N ALA A 228 7.37 5.27 5.53
CA ALA A 228 8.14 5.50 6.74
C ALA A 228 8.52 6.98 6.89
N ILE A 229 9.03 7.59 5.82
CA ILE A 229 9.31 9.03 5.73
C ILE A 229 8.58 9.59 4.52
N SER A 230 7.89 10.71 4.74
CA SER A 230 7.31 11.55 3.71
C SER A 230 7.79 12.98 3.92
N LEU A 231 8.66 13.43 3.04
CA LEU A 231 9.15 14.80 3.01
C LEU A 231 8.46 15.55 1.88
N ARG A 232 7.61 16.51 2.23
CA ARG A 232 6.94 17.38 1.26
C ARG A 232 7.55 18.76 1.28
N ILE A 233 7.89 19.27 0.11
CA ILE A 233 8.44 20.61 -0.09
C ILE A 233 7.41 21.40 -0.90
N ASP A 234 6.85 22.44 -0.31
CA ASP A 234 5.84 23.30 -0.90
C ASP A 234 6.43 24.69 -1.16
N ALA A 235 6.85 24.89 -2.42
CA ALA A 235 7.34 26.16 -2.96
C ALA A 235 8.37 26.87 -2.05
N VAL A 236 9.45 26.16 -1.70
CA VAL A 236 10.57 26.75 -0.96
C VAL A 236 11.37 27.63 -1.91
N ALA A 237 11.37 28.93 -1.64
CA ALA A 237 12.07 29.93 -2.44
C ALA A 237 13.59 29.69 -2.42
N ILE A 238 14.18 29.47 -3.59
CA ILE A 238 15.63 29.44 -3.83
C ILE A 238 16.12 30.86 -4.03
N SER A 239 17.18 31.26 -3.33
CA SER A 239 17.74 32.60 -3.38
C SER A 239 19.25 32.58 -3.56
N ASP A 240 19.77 33.42 -4.46
CA ASP A 240 21.21 33.62 -4.64
C ASP A 240 21.85 34.51 -3.55
N GLY A 241 21.12 34.77 -2.46
CA GLY A 241 21.53 35.67 -1.37
C GLY A 241 21.17 37.14 -1.62
N VAL A 242 20.67 37.51 -2.80
CA VAL A 242 20.25 38.87 -3.14
C VAL A 242 18.81 38.92 -3.65
N ALA A 243 18.38 37.93 -4.44
CA ALA A 243 17.03 37.80 -4.96
C ALA A 243 16.54 36.36 -4.93
N THR A 244 15.22 36.17 -4.99
CA THR A 244 14.61 34.86 -5.25
C THR A 244 14.78 34.51 -6.73
N VAL A 245 15.39 33.37 -7.00
CA VAL A 245 15.74 32.90 -8.35
C VAL A 245 14.75 31.83 -8.85
N GLY A 246 14.07 31.15 -7.93
CA GLY A 246 13.11 30.10 -8.24
C GLY A 246 12.47 29.52 -6.99
N ASP A 247 11.64 28.50 -7.16
CA ASP A 247 10.98 27.76 -6.09
C ASP A 247 11.22 26.26 -6.28
N LEU A 248 11.60 25.57 -5.19
CA LEU A 248 11.69 24.11 -5.12
C LEU A 248 10.37 23.56 -4.57
N SER A 249 9.83 22.57 -5.25
CA SER A 249 8.62 21.86 -4.81
C SER A 249 8.72 20.38 -5.12
N GLY A 250 8.02 19.56 -4.36
CA GLY A 250 7.94 18.13 -4.64
C GLY A 250 7.73 17.29 -3.40
N ILE A 251 7.90 15.99 -3.57
CA ILE A 251 7.76 15.02 -2.50
C ILE A 251 8.82 13.95 -2.59
N THR A 252 9.29 13.51 -1.43
CA THR A 252 10.22 12.40 -1.33
C THR A 252 9.67 11.40 -0.32
N TYR A 253 9.62 10.13 -0.73
CA TYR A 253 9.19 9.03 0.10
C TYR A 253 10.36 8.10 0.35
N VAL A 254 10.45 7.59 1.59
CA VAL A 254 11.34 6.50 1.97
C VAL A 254 10.52 5.45 2.71
N GLY A 255 10.80 4.18 2.43
CA GLY A 255 10.16 3.06 3.12
C GLY A 255 8.69 2.96 2.81
N ARG A 256 8.31 2.79 1.54
CA ARG A 256 6.90 2.70 1.14
C ARG A 256 6.47 1.25 1.01
N THR A 257 5.40 0.89 1.70
CA THR A 257 4.75 -0.42 1.61
C THR A 257 3.30 -0.25 1.21
N ASN A 258 2.77 -1.23 0.50
CA ASN A 258 1.38 -1.28 0.10
C ASN A 258 0.84 -2.70 0.33
N ALA A 259 -0.37 -2.79 0.85
CA ALA A 259 -1.15 -4.00 0.90
C ALA A 259 -2.58 -3.68 0.45
N SER A 260 -3.19 -4.57 -0.33
CA SER A 260 -4.57 -4.42 -0.78
C SER A 260 -5.27 -5.76 -0.92
N LEU A 261 -6.58 -5.77 -0.64
CA LEU A 261 -7.47 -6.90 -0.87
C LEU A 261 -8.67 -6.48 -1.72
N ASN A 262 -9.08 -7.37 -2.61
CA ASN A 262 -10.30 -7.28 -3.39
C ASN A 262 -11.17 -8.50 -3.09
N ALA A 263 -12.39 -8.25 -2.61
CA ALA A 263 -13.39 -9.21 -2.25
C ALA A 263 -14.61 -9.10 -3.16
N SER A 264 -15.12 -10.24 -3.60
CA SER A 264 -16.27 -10.31 -4.50
C SER A 264 -17.25 -11.39 -4.04
N ALA A 265 -18.53 -11.17 -4.32
CA ALA A 265 -19.54 -12.20 -4.21
C ALA A 265 -19.34 -13.21 -5.34
N VAL A 266 -18.88 -14.41 -5.01
CA VAL A 266 -18.68 -15.47 -6.01
C VAL A 266 -20.02 -16.18 -6.23
N PRO A 267 -20.58 -16.18 -7.46
CA PRO A 267 -21.81 -16.92 -7.75
C PRO A 267 -21.55 -18.42 -7.58
N GLU A 268 -22.32 -19.09 -6.73
CA GLU A 268 -22.23 -20.55 -6.65
C GLU A 268 -22.74 -21.17 -7.97
N PRO A 269 -22.06 -22.20 -8.52
CA PRO A 269 -22.65 -22.98 -9.59
C PRO A 269 -23.95 -23.58 -9.07
N SER A 270 -25.04 -23.41 -9.82
CA SER A 270 -26.43 -23.71 -9.45
C SER A 270 -26.67 -25.21 -9.24
N SER A 271 -26.04 -25.79 -8.23
CA SER A 271 -26.01 -27.22 -7.95
C SER A 271 -27.42 -27.73 -7.61
N LEU A 272 -28.23 -26.88 -6.95
CA LEU A 272 -29.66 -27.11 -6.73
C LEU A 272 -30.49 -27.08 -8.02
N ALA A 273 -30.15 -26.21 -8.99
CA ALA A 273 -30.81 -26.21 -10.30
C ALA A 273 -30.46 -27.49 -11.09
N ILE A 274 -29.21 -27.95 -11.02
CA ILE A 274 -28.77 -29.20 -11.64
C ILE A 274 -29.48 -30.40 -11.00
N LEU A 275 -29.57 -30.46 -9.66
CA LEU A 275 -30.30 -31.51 -8.94
C LEU A 275 -31.81 -31.48 -9.26
N GLY A 276 -32.39 -30.28 -9.39
CA GLY A 276 -33.77 -30.06 -9.79
C GLY A 276 -34.06 -30.57 -11.19
N ILE A 277 -33.21 -30.26 -12.17
CA ILE A 277 -33.35 -30.74 -13.56
C ILE A 277 -33.16 -32.26 -13.62
N ALA A 278 -32.17 -32.81 -12.92
CA ALA A 278 -31.92 -34.26 -12.89
C ALA A 278 -33.09 -35.04 -12.29
N SER A 279 -33.68 -34.54 -11.19
CA SER A 279 -34.85 -35.18 -10.56
C SER A 279 -36.12 -35.08 -11.42
N LEU A 280 -36.35 -33.96 -12.11
CA LEU A 280 -37.46 -33.82 -13.06
C LEU A 280 -37.28 -34.72 -14.29
N GLY A 281 -36.07 -34.82 -14.84
CA GLY A 281 -35.73 -35.70 -15.95
C GLY A 281 -35.97 -37.18 -15.63
N GLY A 282 -35.57 -37.63 -14.44
CA GLY A 282 -35.79 -39.01 -13.97
C GLY A 282 -37.27 -39.37 -13.78
N VAL A 283 -38.09 -38.42 -13.31
CA VAL A 283 -39.54 -38.63 -13.15
C VAL A 283 -40.25 -38.73 -14.50
N ILE A 284 -39.85 -37.91 -15.49
CA ILE A 284 -40.40 -37.95 -16.85
C ILE A 284 -40.02 -39.26 -17.55
N TRP A 285 -38.76 -39.69 -17.41
CA TRP A 285 -38.27 -40.94 -17.99
C TRP A 285 -38.98 -42.17 -17.40
N LYS A 286 -39.11 -42.25 -16.07
CA LYS A 286 -39.85 -43.34 -15.40
C LYS A 286 -41.34 -43.38 -15.76
N ARG A 287 -41.95 -42.22 -16.08
CA ARG A 287 -43.35 -42.16 -16.56
C ARG A 287 -43.50 -42.65 -18.00
N ARG A 288 -42.52 -42.44 -18.87
CA ARG A 288 -42.54 -42.92 -20.26
C ARG A 288 -42.28 -44.42 -20.40
N HIS A 289 -41.61 -45.04 -19.42
CA HIS A 289 -41.26 -46.47 -19.45
C HIS A 289 -42.06 -47.34 -18.45
N ARG A 290 -43.28 -46.94 -18.08
CA ARG A 290 -44.17 -47.86 -17.36
C ARG A 290 -44.60 -49.00 -18.31
N PRO A 291 -44.34 -50.28 -18.00
CA PRO A 291 -44.90 -51.37 -18.78
C PRO A 291 -46.42 -51.31 -18.67
N VAL A 292 -47.10 -51.36 -19.83
CA VAL A 292 -48.54 -51.51 -19.91
C VAL A 292 -48.86 -52.87 -19.29
N SER A 293 -49.57 -52.87 -18.16
CA SER A 293 -50.13 -54.10 -17.61
C SER A 293 -51.21 -54.59 -18.56
N THR A 294 -50.92 -55.64 -19.31
CA THR A 294 -51.95 -56.46 -19.96
C THR A 294 -52.67 -57.22 -18.85
N GLU A 295 -53.79 -56.69 -18.40
CA GLU A 295 -54.77 -57.48 -17.64
C GLU A 295 -55.49 -58.42 -18.61
N PHE A 296 -55.47 -59.71 -18.28
CA PHE A 296 -56.37 -60.74 -18.80
C PHE A 296 -57.55 -60.90 -17.85
#